data_AF-A0A8T6P7E1-F1
#
_entry.id   AF-A0A8T6P7E1-F1
#
_cell.length_a   1.000
_cell.length_b   1.000
_cell.length_c   1.000
_cell.angle_alpha   90.00
_cell.angle_beta   90.00
_cell.angle_gamma   90.00
#
_symmetry.space_group_name_H-M   'P 1'
#
loop_
_entity.id
_entity.type
_entity.pdbx_description
1 polymer ?
#
loop_
_entity_poly.entity_id
_entity_poly.type
_entity_poly.pdbx_seq_one_letter_code
_entity_poly.pdbx_strand_id
1 'polypeptide(L)'
;MPATFTEMPEIQTKIVHLTLPEADPRALVLSIVEQFDVFREEHGVAYLIWDLSGISLEASFSDVVMGMSAFSDAGGVSYRAGAHPILVGGESASMIQAATRQQQYLGRDIPAFATLEEALAYVRTQLS
;
A
#
# COMPACT_ATOMS: atom_id res chain seq x y z
N MET A 1 1.87 14.18 9.81
CA MET A 1 2.19 13.09 10.76
C MET A 1 3.09 12.09 10.06
N PRO A 2 4.10 11.50 10.74
CA PRO A 2 4.93 10.45 10.13
C PRO A 2 4.09 9.17 9.90
N ALA A 3 4.43 8.40 8.86
CA ALA A 3 3.89 7.05 8.67
C ALA A 3 4.22 6.19 9.89
N THR A 4 3.24 5.45 10.41
CA THR A 4 3.40 4.66 11.63
C THR A 4 3.48 3.18 11.29
N PHE A 5 4.70 2.63 11.29
CA PHE A 5 4.91 1.20 11.10
C PHE A 5 4.46 0.45 12.35
N THR A 6 3.43 -0.40 12.19
CA THR A 6 2.96 -1.26 13.27
C THR A 6 3.24 -2.71 12.89
N GLU A 7 4.31 -3.29 13.43
CA GLU A 7 4.53 -4.73 13.30
C GLU A 7 3.42 -5.48 14.04
N MET A 8 2.78 -6.44 13.37
CA MET A 8 1.75 -7.28 13.99
C MET A 8 2.36 -8.61 14.45
N PRO A 9 2.60 -8.81 15.77
CA PRO A 9 3.36 -9.95 16.28
C PRO A 9 2.65 -11.31 16.12
N GLU A 10 1.33 -11.31 15.88
CA GLU A 10 0.52 -12.53 15.74
C GLU A 10 0.61 -13.17 14.34
N ILE A 11 1.21 -12.46 13.38
CA ILE A 11 1.41 -12.93 12.01
C ILE A 11 2.93 -12.89 11.80
N GLN A 12 3.58 -14.06 11.62
CA GLN A 12 5.03 -14.11 11.33
C GLN A 12 5.43 -13.31 10.08
N THR A 13 4.44 -12.96 9.26
CA THR A 13 4.55 -11.97 8.20
C THR A 13 4.13 -10.60 8.71
N LYS A 14 5.12 -9.73 8.81
CA LYS A 14 5.00 -8.39 9.36
C LYS A 14 4.28 -7.48 8.35
N ILE A 15 3.18 -6.90 8.81
CA ILE A 15 2.31 -6.01 8.04
C ILE A 15 2.76 -4.58 8.29
N VAL A 16 2.85 -3.78 7.23
CA VAL A 16 3.12 -2.34 7.36
C VAL A 16 1.82 -1.59 7.11
N HIS A 17 1.32 -0.89 8.12
CA HIS A 17 0.14 -0.03 8.03
C HIS A 17 0.58 1.43 7.82
N LEU A 18 -0.02 2.11 6.85
CA LEU A 18 0.35 3.47 6.50
C LEU A 18 -0.86 4.38 6.58
N THR A 19 -0.80 5.35 7.49
CA THR A 19 -1.73 6.48 7.53
C THR A 19 -1.05 7.68 6.88
N LEU A 20 -1.60 8.15 5.75
CA LEU A 20 -1.09 9.31 5.03
C LEU A 20 -1.67 10.61 5.65
N PRO A 21 -0.86 11.62 6.03
CA PRO A 21 -1.33 12.94 6.44
C PRO A 21 -1.71 13.79 5.21
N GLU A 22 -2.50 14.84 5.43
CA GLU A 22 -2.95 15.77 4.37
C GLU A 22 -1.81 16.55 3.68
N ALA A 23 -0.66 16.73 4.33
CA ALA A 23 0.44 17.53 3.79
C ALA A 23 1.56 16.65 3.19
N ASP A 24 1.77 16.83 1.88
CA ASP A 24 2.80 16.19 1.02
C ASP A 24 2.76 14.64 0.98
N PRO A 25 1.74 14.06 0.30
CA PRO A 25 1.60 12.61 0.18
C PRO A 25 2.76 11.98 -0.59
N ARG A 26 3.40 12.71 -1.51
CA ARG A 26 4.48 12.19 -2.37
C ARG A 26 5.77 11.93 -1.60
N ALA A 27 6.23 12.91 -0.81
CA ALA A 27 7.44 12.74 0.00
C ALA A 27 7.26 11.60 1.01
N LEU A 28 6.06 11.49 1.58
CA LEU A 28 5.74 10.40 2.49
C LEU A 28 5.79 9.04 1.79
N VAL A 29 5.16 8.91 0.61
CA VAL A 29 5.20 7.66 -0.14
C VAL A 29 6.64 7.23 -0.43
N LEU A 30 7.51 8.14 -0.87
CA LEU A 30 8.92 7.81 -1.13
C LEU A 30 9.65 7.33 0.13
N SER A 31 9.44 7.98 1.28
CA SER A 31 10.05 7.56 2.55
C SER A 31 9.56 6.18 3.02
N ILE A 32 8.33 5.82 2.65
CA ILE A 32 7.74 4.52 2.94
C ILE A 32 8.35 3.45 2.03
N VAL A 33 8.59 3.75 0.75
CA VAL A 33 9.24 2.83 -0.20
C VAL A 33 10.57 2.36 0.38
N GLU A 34 11.43 3.30 0.76
CA GLU A 34 12.76 3.00 1.27
C GLU A 34 12.71 2.15 2.55
N GLN A 35 11.82 2.47 3.49
CA GLN A 35 11.66 1.70 4.73
C GLN A 35 11.08 0.31 4.46
N PHE A 36 10.13 0.20 3.54
CA PHE A 36 9.54 -1.08 3.14
C PHE A 36 10.56 -1.96 2.42
N ASP A 37 11.49 -1.39 1.66
CA ASP A 37 12.54 -2.15 0.98
C ASP A 37 13.49 -2.83 1.93
N VAL A 38 14.02 -2.07 2.89
CA VAL A 38 14.88 -2.60 3.96
C VAL A 38 14.14 -3.68 4.72
N PHE A 39 12.89 -3.37 5.08
CA PHE A 39 12.00 -4.29 5.77
C PHE A 39 11.79 -5.62 5.01
N ARG A 40 11.51 -5.54 3.70
CA ARG A 40 11.34 -6.70 2.82
C ARG A 40 12.65 -7.48 2.66
N GLU A 41 13.80 -6.83 2.52
CA GLU A 41 15.09 -7.51 2.38
C GLU A 41 15.43 -8.34 3.62
N GLU A 42 15.08 -7.87 4.81
CA GLU A 42 15.29 -8.60 6.07
C GLU A 42 14.33 -9.78 6.27
N HIS A 43 13.14 -9.73 5.65
CA HIS A 43 12.02 -10.63 5.96
C HIS A 43 11.47 -11.45 4.77
N GLY A 44 11.96 -11.22 3.55
CA GLY A 44 11.56 -11.91 2.33
C GLY A 44 10.25 -11.40 1.73
N VAL A 45 9.11 -11.83 2.30
CA VAL A 45 7.77 -11.46 1.82
C VAL A 45 7.14 -10.44 2.77
N ALA A 46 6.64 -9.33 2.23
CA ALA A 46 6.04 -8.26 3.01
C ALA A 46 4.71 -7.78 2.40
N TYR A 47 3.71 -7.61 3.26
CA TYR A 47 2.40 -7.06 2.89
C TYR A 47 2.33 -5.59 3.31
N LEU A 48 1.96 -4.72 2.36
CA LEU A 48 1.90 -3.28 2.55
C LEU A 48 0.44 -2.81 2.51
N ILE A 49 -0.11 -2.39 3.65
CA ILE A 49 -1.48 -1.90 3.74
C ILE A 49 -1.49 -0.38 3.68
N TRP A 50 -2.04 0.14 2.58
CA TRP A 50 -2.33 1.55 2.36
C TRP A 50 -3.69 1.89 2.94
N ASP A 51 -3.72 2.55 4.09
CA ASP A 51 -4.98 2.97 4.70
C ASP A 51 -5.34 4.40 4.29
N LEU A 52 -6.36 4.47 3.45
CA LEU A 52 -6.90 5.66 2.84
C LEU A 52 -8.17 6.14 3.54
N SER A 53 -8.56 5.52 4.67
CA SER A 53 -9.78 5.90 5.41
C SER A 53 -9.73 7.33 5.96
N GLY A 54 -8.52 7.86 6.17
CA GLY A 54 -8.28 9.20 6.71
C GLY A 54 -7.96 10.28 5.67
N ILE A 55 -7.97 9.97 4.36
CA ILE A 55 -7.61 10.95 3.32
C ILE A 55 -8.81 11.36 2.47
N SER A 56 -8.89 12.66 2.15
CA SER A 56 -9.76 13.13 1.08
C SER A 56 -9.06 12.96 -0.26
N LEU A 57 -9.57 12.06 -1.11
CA LEU A 57 -8.97 11.82 -2.43
C LEU A 57 -9.06 13.01 -3.38
N GLU A 58 -9.95 13.97 -3.16
CA GLU A 58 -10.12 15.13 -4.04
C GLU A 58 -8.81 15.91 -4.24
N ALA A 59 -7.97 15.99 -3.21
CA ALA A 59 -6.69 16.70 -3.26
C ALA A 59 -5.47 15.78 -3.45
N SER A 60 -5.58 14.48 -3.09
CA SER A 60 -4.42 13.60 -2.95
C SER A 60 -4.42 12.40 -3.90
N PHE A 61 -5.45 12.23 -4.74
CA PHE A 61 -5.57 11.06 -5.63
C PHE A 61 -4.34 10.87 -6.54
N SER A 62 -3.90 11.92 -7.24
CA SER A 62 -2.75 11.81 -8.14
C SER A 62 -1.48 11.45 -7.40
N ASP A 63 -1.26 12.02 -6.21
CA ASP A 63 -0.06 11.77 -5.42
C ASP A 63 -0.03 10.35 -4.85
N VAL A 64 -1.18 9.82 -4.42
CA VAL A 64 -1.31 8.42 -3.96
C VAL A 64 -1.01 7.47 -5.11
N VAL A 65 -1.66 7.65 -6.27
CA VAL A 65 -1.44 6.78 -7.43
C VAL A 65 0.00 6.86 -7.93
N MET A 66 0.57 8.07 -8.04
CA MET A 66 1.97 8.26 -8.42
C MET A 66 2.93 7.66 -7.40
N GLY A 67 2.65 7.84 -6.12
CA GLY A 67 3.43 7.22 -5.05
C GLY A 67 3.43 5.70 -5.15
N MET A 68 2.26 5.08 -5.38
CA MET A 68 2.17 3.63 -5.58
C MET A 68 2.92 3.15 -6.82
N SER A 69 3.07 3.99 -7.85
CA SER A 69 3.92 3.68 -9.00
C SER A 69 5.41 3.60 -8.64
N ALA A 70 5.86 4.30 -7.60
CA ALA A 70 7.25 4.20 -7.10
C ALA A 70 7.56 2.84 -6.45
N PHE A 71 6.53 2.06 -6.08
CA PHE A 71 6.67 0.67 -5.63
C PHE A 71 6.77 -0.34 -6.77
N SER A 72 6.61 0.11 -8.01
CA SER A 72 6.85 -0.71 -9.20
C SER A 72 8.30 -0.57 -9.69
N ASP A 73 8.90 -1.68 -10.11
CA ASP A 73 10.17 -1.74 -10.81
C ASP A 73 10.14 -0.83 -12.05
N ALA A 74 11.32 -0.29 -12.39
CA ALA A 74 11.52 0.63 -13.49
C ALA A 74 10.89 0.08 -14.79
N GLY A 75 9.70 0.60 -15.13
CA GLY A 75 8.87 0.09 -16.22
C GLY A 75 7.38 0.03 -15.90
N GLY A 76 6.95 0.16 -14.64
CA GLY A 76 5.53 0.26 -14.29
C GLY A 76 4.77 -1.07 -14.26
N VAL A 77 5.44 -2.20 -14.53
CA VAL A 77 4.77 -3.49 -14.78
C VAL A 77 4.89 -4.49 -13.62
N SER A 78 5.85 -4.30 -12.72
CA SER A 78 6.05 -5.23 -11.60
C SER A 78 6.27 -4.52 -10.28
N TYR A 79 5.51 -4.88 -9.24
CA TYR A 79 5.93 -4.59 -7.88
C TYR A 79 7.23 -5.33 -7.58
N ARG A 80 8.08 -4.73 -6.73
CA ARG A 80 9.28 -5.38 -6.21
C ARG A 80 8.95 -6.79 -5.76
N ALA A 81 9.73 -7.78 -6.19
CA ALA A 81 9.44 -9.19 -5.90
C ALA A 81 9.26 -9.42 -4.38
N GLY A 82 8.17 -10.06 -3.95
CA GLY A 82 7.84 -10.27 -2.54
C GLY A 82 7.10 -9.11 -1.86
N ALA A 83 6.74 -8.04 -2.59
CA ALA A 83 5.89 -6.96 -2.11
C ALA A 83 4.43 -7.18 -2.51
N HIS A 84 3.53 -7.20 -1.53
CA HIS A 84 2.10 -7.42 -1.73
C HIS A 84 1.29 -6.22 -1.22
N PRO A 85 1.01 -5.21 -2.07
CA PRO A 85 0.23 -4.05 -1.67
C PRO A 85 -1.24 -4.41 -1.49
N ILE A 86 -1.89 -3.76 -0.53
CA ILE A 86 -3.31 -3.88 -0.20
C ILE A 86 -3.84 -2.47 0.11
N LEU A 87 -5.06 -2.17 -0.30
CA LEU A 87 -5.75 -0.90 -0.06
C LEU A 87 -6.85 -1.08 0.99
N VAL A 88 -6.98 -0.11 1.89
CA VAL A 88 -8.06 -0.02 2.90
C VAL A 88 -8.65 1.39 2.86
N GLY A 89 -9.96 1.51 3.08
CA GLY A 89 -10.62 2.83 3.16
C GLY A 89 -11.88 2.98 2.34
N GLY A 90 -12.64 1.90 2.14
CA GLY A 90 -13.96 1.95 1.50
C GLY A 90 -13.92 2.50 0.07
N GLU A 91 -14.72 3.52 -0.19
CA GLU A 91 -14.81 4.17 -1.51
C GLU A 91 -13.45 4.65 -2.02
N SER A 92 -12.62 5.23 -1.14
CA SER A 92 -11.28 5.70 -1.51
C SER A 92 -10.39 4.56 -2.01
N ALA A 93 -10.43 3.41 -1.32
CA ALA A 93 -9.68 2.23 -1.73
C ALA A 93 -10.19 1.67 -3.07
N SER A 94 -11.50 1.63 -3.29
CA SER A 94 -12.09 1.19 -4.55
C SER A 94 -11.73 2.12 -5.73
N MET A 95 -11.70 3.43 -5.51
CA MET A 95 -11.30 4.41 -6.53
C MET A 95 -9.84 4.23 -6.94
N ILE A 96 -8.94 4.07 -5.97
CA ILE A 96 -7.52 3.84 -6.25
C ILE A 96 -7.32 2.49 -6.93
N GLN A 97 -8.00 1.43 -6.50
CA GLN A 97 -7.97 0.12 -7.16
C GLN A 97 -8.38 0.21 -8.64
N ALA A 98 -9.45 0.96 -8.93
CA ALA A 98 -9.90 1.16 -10.31
C ALA A 98 -8.86 1.89 -11.16
N ALA A 99 -8.11 2.82 -10.56
CA ALA A 99 -7.00 3.51 -11.22
C ALA A 99 -5.81 2.58 -11.45
N THR A 100 -5.36 1.83 -10.44
CA THR A 100 -4.18 0.97 -10.55
C THR A 100 -4.35 -0.15 -11.58
N ARG A 101 -5.58 -0.58 -11.87
CA ARG A 101 -5.89 -1.51 -12.97
C ARG A 101 -5.58 -0.97 -14.36
N GLN A 102 -5.58 0.34 -14.54
CA GLN A 102 -5.33 0.95 -15.85
C GLN A 102 -3.83 0.89 -16.17
N GLN A 103 -3.50 0.53 -17.42
CA GLN A 103 -2.11 0.38 -17.87
C GLN A 103 -1.28 1.67 -17.75
N GLN A 104 -1.92 2.84 -17.83
CA GLN A 104 -1.25 4.13 -17.67
C GLN A 104 -0.73 4.40 -16.26
N TYR A 105 -1.18 3.62 -15.27
CA TYR A 105 -0.71 3.69 -13.89
C TYR A 105 0.13 2.47 -13.56
N LEU A 106 -0.51 1.32 -13.34
CA LEU A 106 0.16 0.11 -12.87
C LEU A 106 -0.26 -1.15 -13.64
N GLY A 107 -1.41 -1.13 -14.31
CA GLY A 107 -1.92 -2.30 -15.03
C GLY A 107 -2.18 -3.52 -14.14
N ARG A 108 -2.45 -3.33 -12.84
CA ARG A 108 -2.60 -4.43 -11.86
C ARG A 108 -3.84 -4.26 -11.00
N ASP A 109 -4.41 -5.40 -10.63
CA ASP A 109 -5.46 -5.45 -9.63
C ASP A 109 -4.85 -5.56 -8.23
N ILE A 110 -5.01 -4.51 -7.43
CA ILE A 110 -4.55 -4.47 -6.05
C ILE A 110 -5.76 -4.76 -5.17
N PRO A 111 -5.70 -5.74 -4.23
CA PRO A 111 -6.80 -6.01 -3.31
C PRO A 111 -7.18 -4.75 -2.54
N ALA A 112 -8.48 -4.46 -2.48
CA ALA A 112 -9.04 -3.32 -1.77
C ALA A 112 -10.15 -3.76 -0.83
N PHE A 113 -10.13 -3.26 0.40
CA PHE A 113 -11.06 -3.63 1.46
C PHE A 113 -11.69 -2.40 2.10
N ALA A 114 -12.88 -2.56 2.67
CA ALA A 114 -13.56 -1.47 3.33
C ALA A 114 -12.87 -1.12 4.65
N THR A 115 -12.40 -2.14 5.37
CA THR A 115 -11.82 -2.02 6.71
C THR A 115 -10.45 -2.67 6.82
N LEU A 116 -9.67 -2.25 7.83
CA LEU A 116 -8.40 -2.88 8.16
C LEU A 116 -8.60 -4.36 8.56
N GLU A 117 -9.68 -4.68 9.29
CA GLU A 117 -9.98 -6.04 9.73
C GLU A 117 -10.14 -7.01 8.54
N GLU A 118 -10.85 -6.59 7.49
CA GLU A 118 -11.01 -7.37 6.26
C GLU A 118 -9.67 -7.60 5.55
N ALA A 119 -8.84 -6.55 5.43
CA ALA A 119 -7.52 -6.67 4.83
C ALA A 119 -6.62 -7.63 5.62
N LEU A 120 -6.66 -7.58 6.94
CA LEU A 120 -5.90 -8.49 7.81
C LEU A 120 -6.39 -9.93 7.68
N ALA A 121 -7.71 -10.14 7.60
CA ALA A 121 -8.27 -11.46 7.35
C ALA A 121 -7.79 -12.02 6.00
N TYR A 122 -7.76 -11.19 4.95
CA TYR A 122 -7.20 -11.57 3.66
C TYR A 122 -5.72 -11.97 3.77
N VAL A 123 -4.87 -11.14 4.40
CA VAL A 123 -3.44 -11.47 4.58
C VAL A 123 -3.26 -12.81 5.27
N ARG A 124 -4.01 -13.08 6.34
CA ARG A 124 -3.95 -14.37 7.05
C ARG A 124 -4.26 -15.57 6.14
N THR A 125 -5.23 -15.44 5.22
CA THR A 125 -5.55 -16.51 4.25
C THR A 125 -4.47 -16.72 3.18
N GLN A 126 -3.63 -15.72 2.91
CA GLN A 126 -2.53 -15.85 1.94
C GLN A 126 -1.28 -16.49 2.56
N LEU A 127 -1.23 -16.58 3.89
CA LEU A 127 -0.09 -17.09 4.66
C LEU A 127 -0.28 -18.52 5.16
N SER A 128 -1.52 -19.01 5.16
CA SER A 128 -1.90 -20.39 5.45
C SER A 128 -1.64 -21.31 4.26
#